data_AF-A0A376L7B2-F1
#
_entry.id   AF-A0A376L7B2-F1
#
_cell.length_a   1.000
_cell.length_b   1.000
_cell.length_c   1.000
_cell.angle_alpha   90.00
_cell.angle_beta   90.00
_cell.angle_gamma   90.00
#
_symmetry.space_group_name_H-M   'P 1'
#
loop_
_entity.id
_entity.type
_entity.pdbx_description
1 polymer ?
#
loop_
_entity_poly.entity_id
_entity_poly.type
_entity_poly.pdbx_seq_one_letter_code
_entity_poly.pdbx_strand_id
1 'polypeptide(L)'
;MLSTRRDLFPPHIADQLALLQDKVAPFDGKLAKQQIEAAMGGLPVEAWFDDFEIKPLASASIAQVHTARLKSNGKEVVIKVIRPDILPVIKADLKLIYRLARWVPAFAAGWSPSAPNRSGARVRKDID
;
A
#
# COMPACT_ATOMS: atom_id res chain seq x y z
N MET A 1 5.19 3.23 -0.89
CA MET A 1 6.40 2.40 -0.74
C MET A 1 7.65 3.27 -0.59
N LEU A 2 7.82 3.90 0.59
CA LEU A 2 9.09 4.55 0.98
C LEU A 2 9.91 3.66 1.94
N SER A 3 9.24 2.77 2.68
CA SER A 3 9.81 1.87 3.70
C SER A 3 10.60 0.67 3.14
N THR A 4 10.51 0.38 1.84
CA THR A 4 11.15 -0.81 1.23
C THR A 4 12.42 -0.53 0.44
N ARG A 5 12.80 0.75 0.22
CA ARG A 5 14.11 1.08 -0.37
C ARG A 5 15.13 1.34 0.74
N ARG A 6 15.79 0.27 1.18
CA ARG A 6 16.89 0.32 2.17
C ARG A 6 18.08 1.16 1.71
N ASP A 7 18.30 1.31 0.41
CA ASP A 7 19.43 2.09 -0.15
C ASP A 7 19.27 3.61 -0.02
N LEU A 8 18.09 4.10 0.41
CA LEU A 8 17.81 5.53 0.56
C LEU A 8 17.99 6.04 2.00
N PHE A 9 18.25 5.15 2.96
CA PHE A 9 18.30 5.49 4.38
C PHE A 9 19.51 4.86 5.08
N PRO A 10 20.16 5.57 6.02
CA PRO A 10 21.21 4.99 6.86
C PRO A 10 20.70 3.71 7.57
N PRO A 11 21.58 2.73 7.86
CA PRO A 11 21.18 1.43 8.42
C PRO A 11 20.29 1.55 9.67
N HIS A 12 20.59 2.50 10.55
CA HIS A 12 19.82 2.75 11.77
C HIS A 12 18.38 3.23 11.52
N ILE A 13 18.13 3.96 10.41
CA ILE A 13 16.77 4.37 10.01
C ILE A 13 16.09 3.22 9.27
N ALA A 14 16.80 2.49 8.43
CA ALA A 14 16.25 1.35 7.71
C ALA A 14 15.72 0.26 8.66
N ASP A 15 16.43 -0.01 9.76
CA ASP A 15 16.00 -0.98 10.77
C ASP A 15 14.75 -0.52 11.54
N GLN A 16 14.67 0.77 11.89
CA GLN A 16 13.48 1.35 12.53
C GLN A 16 12.27 1.41 11.56
N LEU A 17 12.51 1.71 10.27
CA LEU A 17 11.49 1.65 9.22
C LEU A 17 11.06 0.21 8.89
N ALA A 18 11.90 -0.78 9.16
CA ALA A 18 11.54 -2.20 9.07
C ALA A 18 10.62 -2.63 10.21
N LEU A 19 10.71 -2.00 11.40
CA LEU A 19 9.74 -2.20 12.49
C LEU A 19 8.36 -1.64 12.13
N LEU A 20 8.30 -0.64 11.24
CA LEU A 20 7.05 -0.12 10.67
C LEU A 20 6.49 -1.01 9.54
N GLN A 21 7.16 -2.10 9.16
CA GLN A 21 6.57 -3.08 8.24
C GLN A 21 5.48 -3.88 8.96
N ASP A 22 4.32 -3.89 8.34
CA ASP A 22 3.07 -4.39 8.92
C ASP A 22 3.07 -5.93 8.97
N LYS A 23 3.36 -6.50 10.14
CA LYS A 23 3.13 -7.93 10.42
C LYS A 23 1.70 -8.11 10.92
N VAL A 24 0.73 -8.03 10.02
CA VAL A 24 -0.68 -8.15 10.39
C VAL A 24 -1.08 -9.61 10.43
N ALA A 25 -1.64 -10.05 11.56
CA ALA A 25 -2.21 -11.38 11.68
C ALA A 25 -3.39 -11.54 10.69
N PRO A 26 -3.53 -12.70 10.05
CA PRO A 26 -4.71 -12.99 9.24
C PRO A 26 -5.99 -12.95 10.08
N PHE A 27 -7.10 -12.60 9.44
CA PHE A 27 -8.41 -12.78 10.04
C PHE A 27 -8.91 -14.21 9.78
N ASP A 28 -10.05 -14.57 10.38
CA ASP A 28 -10.59 -15.93 10.25
C ASP A 28 -10.78 -16.34 8.78
N GLY A 29 -10.12 -17.42 8.39
CA GLY A 29 -10.21 -17.99 7.04
C GLY A 29 -11.61 -18.47 6.69
N LYS A 30 -12.44 -18.87 7.68
CA LYS A 30 -13.84 -19.22 7.45
C LYS A 30 -14.66 -18.00 7.03
N LEU A 31 -14.41 -16.85 7.67
CA LEU A 31 -15.03 -15.60 7.28
C LEU A 31 -14.58 -15.17 5.88
N ALA A 32 -13.31 -15.37 5.55
CA ALA A 32 -12.81 -15.11 4.20
C ALA A 32 -13.50 -15.99 3.15
N LYS A 33 -13.65 -17.29 3.44
CA LYS A 33 -14.39 -18.24 2.61
C LYS A 33 -15.83 -17.76 2.39
N GLN A 34 -16.54 -17.38 3.44
CA GLN A 34 -17.91 -16.86 3.34
C GLN A 34 -18.00 -15.60 2.46
N GLN A 35 -17.05 -14.67 2.58
CA GLN A 35 -17.01 -13.47 1.73
C GLN A 35 -16.80 -13.81 0.25
N ILE A 36 -15.94 -14.79 -0.05
CA ILE A 36 -15.72 -15.29 -1.40
C ILE A 36 -17.02 -15.90 -1.95
N GLU A 37 -17.68 -16.77 -1.20
CA GLU A 37 -18.93 -17.42 -1.60
C GLU A 37 -20.03 -16.39 -1.85
N ALA A 38 -20.19 -15.41 -0.97
CA ALA A 38 -21.15 -14.32 -1.12
C ALA A 38 -20.89 -13.50 -2.40
N ALA A 39 -19.62 -13.22 -2.72
CA ALA A 39 -19.24 -12.50 -3.94
C ALA A 39 -19.45 -13.32 -5.23
N MET A 40 -19.47 -14.66 -5.14
CA MET A 40 -19.63 -15.57 -6.28
C MET A 40 -21.02 -16.22 -6.32
N GLY A 41 -22.06 -15.47 -5.95
CA GLY A 41 -23.46 -15.89 -6.08
C GLY A 41 -23.95 -16.85 -5.00
N GLY A 42 -23.25 -16.96 -3.87
CA GLY A 42 -23.66 -17.75 -2.70
C GLY A 42 -23.39 -19.25 -2.83
N LEU A 43 -22.70 -19.70 -3.88
CA LEU A 43 -22.29 -21.09 -4.03
C LEU A 43 -21.02 -21.38 -3.21
N PRO A 44 -20.85 -22.62 -2.72
CA PRO A 44 -19.63 -23.03 -2.04
C PRO A 44 -18.38 -22.78 -2.88
N VAL A 45 -17.25 -22.45 -2.26
CA VAL A 45 -15.98 -22.24 -3.00
C VAL A 45 -15.58 -23.47 -3.81
N GLU A 46 -15.94 -24.66 -3.34
CA GLU A 46 -15.71 -25.94 -4.01
C GLU A 46 -16.49 -26.07 -5.33
N ALA A 47 -17.49 -25.21 -5.61
CA ALA A 47 -18.15 -25.18 -6.92
C ALA A 47 -17.25 -24.61 -8.02
N TRP A 48 -16.30 -23.74 -7.64
CA TRP A 48 -15.47 -22.96 -8.58
C TRP A 48 -14.00 -23.37 -8.54
N PHE A 49 -13.53 -23.84 -7.38
CA PHE A 49 -12.13 -24.11 -7.12
C PHE A 49 -11.89 -25.52 -6.57
N ASP A 50 -10.75 -26.09 -6.94
CA ASP A 50 -10.09 -27.22 -6.28
C ASP A 50 -9.02 -26.68 -5.32
N ASP A 51 -8.66 -27.49 -4.33
CA ASP A 51 -7.53 -27.24 -3.40
C ASP A 51 -7.53 -25.85 -2.74
N PHE A 52 -8.72 -25.32 -2.41
CA PHE A 52 -8.81 -24.05 -1.69
C PHE A 52 -8.28 -24.19 -0.26
N GLU A 53 -7.24 -23.41 0.08
CA GLU A 53 -6.70 -23.38 1.44
C GLU A 53 -7.42 -22.34 2.31
N ILE A 54 -8.07 -22.81 3.38
CA ILE A 54 -8.69 -21.93 4.40
C ILE A 54 -7.62 -21.13 5.15
N LYS A 55 -6.42 -21.68 5.32
CA LYS A 55 -5.31 -20.92 5.90
C LYS A 55 -4.77 -19.98 4.82
N PRO A 56 -4.70 -18.66 5.07
CA PRO A 56 -4.19 -17.74 4.07
C PRO A 56 -2.69 -17.94 3.87
N LEU A 57 -2.27 -17.83 2.61
CA LEU A 57 -0.86 -17.80 2.20
C LEU A 57 -0.13 -16.59 2.80
N ALA A 58 -0.79 -15.43 2.79
CA ALA A 58 -0.24 -14.18 3.27
C ALA A 58 -1.34 -13.26 3.80
N SER A 59 -0.93 -12.30 4.64
CA SER A 59 -1.82 -11.27 5.16
C SER A 59 -1.17 -9.90 5.10
N ALA A 60 -1.98 -8.89 4.79
CA ALA A 60 -1.57 -7.50 4.71
C ALA A 60 -2.60 -6.60 5.42
N SER A 61 -2.31 -5.30 5.45
CA SER A 61 -3.13 -4.28 6.12
C SER A 61 -4.60 -4.28 5.69
N ILE A 62 -4.87 -4.41 4.39
CA ILE A 62 -6.23 -4.26 3.82
C ILE A 62 -6.87 -5.60 3.47
N ALA A 63 -6.07 -6.63 3.21
CA ALA A 63 -6.55 -7.90 2.66
C ALA A 63 -5.66 -9.06 3.07
N GLN A 64 -6.19 -10.27 2.99
CA GLN A 64 -5.42 -11.50 3.04
C GLN A 64 -5.55 -12.29 1.75
N VAL A 65 -4.66 -13.25 1.57
CA VAL A 65 -4.45 -13.93 0.30
C VAL A 65 -4.62 -15.43 0.49
N HIS A 66 -5.46 -16.03 -0.34
CA HIS A 66 -5.68 -17.47 -0.40
C HIS A 66 -5.26 -18.02 -1.77
N THR A 67 -4.95 -19.29 -1.82
CA THR A 67 -4.60 -20.02 -3.05
C THR A 67 -5.66 -21.07 -3.35
N ALA A 68 -5.89 -21.29 -4.64
CA ALA A 68 -6.77 -22.35 -5.12
C ALA A 68 -6.43 -22.69 -6.57
N ARG A 69 -7.05 -23.73 -7.12
CA ARG A 69 -6.99 -24.08 -8.54
C ARG A 69 -8.37 -23.94 -9.18
N LEU A 70 -8.48 -23.28 -10.32
CA LEU A 70 -9.75 -23.15 -11.03
C LEU A 70 -10.22 -24.50 -11.57
N LYS A 71 -11.47 -24.87 -11.29
CA LYS A 71 -12.08 -26.10 -11.83
C LYS A 71 -12.27 -26.08 -13.35
N SER A 72 -12.49 -24.89 -13.92
CA SER A 72 -12.82 -24.75 -15.34
C SER A 72 -11.66 -25.06 -16.27
N ASN A 73 -10.42 -24.83 -15.84
CA ASN A 73 -9.24 -24.95 -16.69
C ASN A 73 -7.96 -25.42 -15.96
N GLY A 74 -8.06 -25.77 -14.68
CA GLY A 74 -6.93 -26.26 -13.88
C GLY A 74 -5.87 -25.21 -13.52
N LYS A 75 -6.09 -23.92 -13.79
CA LYS A 75 -5.08 -22.89 -13.49
C LYS A 75 -5.03 -22.56 -12.01
N GLU A 76 -3.82 -22.44 -11.47
CA GLU A 76 -3.60 -21.92 -10.13
C GLU A 76 -3.95 -20.43 -10.07
N VAL A 77 -4.66 -20.04 -9.02
CA VAL A 77 -5.12 -18.67 -8.79
C VAL A 77 -4.85 -18.22 -7.36
N VAL A 78 -4.72 -16.90 -7.25
CA VAL A 78 -4.56 -16.20 -5.97
C VAL A 78 -5.80 -15.35 -5.74
N ILE A 79 -6.45 -15.58 -4.61
CA ILE A 79 -7.70 -14.92 -4.23
C ILE A 79 -7.39 -13.94 -3.11
N LYS A 80 -7.55 -12.65 -3.39
CA LYS A 80 -7.38 -11.58 -2.41
C LYS A 80 -8.72 -11.25 -1.77
N VAL A 81 -8.81 -11.38 -0.46
CA VAL A 81 -10.02 -11.12 0.31
C VAL A 81 -9.80 -9.92 1.20
N ILE A 82 -10.64 -8.89 1.01
CA ILE A 82 -10.57 -7.64 1.77
C ILE A 82 -10.99 -7.93 3.22
N ARG A 83 -10.26 -7.35 4.18
CA ARG A 83 -10.58 -7.49 5.60
C ARG A 83 -12.01 -6.98 5.88
N PRO A 84 -12.77 -7.70 6.72
CA PRO A 84 -14.02 -7.15 7.23
C PRO A 84 -13.76 -5.81 7.91
N ASP A 85 -14.71 -4.89 7.78
CA ASP A 85 -14.69 -3.59 8.46
C ASP A 85 -13.46 -2.71 8.18
N ILE A 86 -12.83 -2.87 7.00
CA ILE A 86 -11.66 -2.05 6.62
C ILE A 86 -12.03 -0.60 6.26
N LEU A 87 -13.27 -0.35 5.84
CA LEU A 87 -13.69 0.97 5.35
C LEU A 87 -13.57 2.09 6.41
N PRO A 88 -14.03 1.90 7.67
CA PRO A 88 -13.77 2.86 8.74
C PRO A 88 -12.29 3.15 8.96
N VAL A 89 -11.43 2.13 8.89
CA VAL A 89 -9.97 2.28 9.05
C VAL A 89 -9.40 3.15 7.95
N ILE A 90 -9.72 2.85 6.69
CA ILE A 90 -9.28 3.66 5.54
C ILE A 90 -9.73 5.11 5.67
N LYS A 91 -10.97 5.35 6.12
CA LYS A 91 -11.48 6.72 6.34
C LYS A 91 -10.72 7.45 7.44
N ALA A 92 -10.38 6.75 8.54
CA ALA A 92 -9.59 7.33 9.63
C ALA A 92 -8.18 7.70 9.15
N ASP A 93 -7.54 6.82 8.38
CA ASP A 93 -6.20 7.04 7.82
C ASP A 93 -6.19 8.24 6.87
N LEU A 94 -7.16 8.32 5.95
CA LEU A 94 -7.29 9.47 5.06
C LEU A 94 -7.51 10.77 5.84
N LYS A 95 -8.34 10.74 6.88
CA LYS A 95 -8.58 11.91 7.75
C LYS A 95 -7.28 12.38 8.41
N LEU A 96 -6.44 11.45 8.86
CA LEU A 96 -5.13 11.77 9.43
C LEU A 96 -4.20 12.40 8.38
N ILE A 97 -4.12 11.83 7.18
CA ILE A 97 -3.30 12.37 6.08
C ILE A 97 -3.74 13.79 5.72
N TYR A 98 -5.04 14.04 5.56
CA TYR A 98 -5.56 15.38 5.28
C TYR A 98 -5.29 16.36 6.43
N ARG A 99 -5.39 15.90 7.68
CA ARG A 99 -5.01 16.73 8.83
C ARG A 99 -3.55 17.12 8.73
N LEU A 100 -2.62 16.18 8.53
CA LEU A 100 -1.19 16.44 8.42
C LEU A 100 -0.86 17.35 7.24
N ALA A 101 -1.48 17.13 6.08
CA ALA A 101 -1.30 17.96 4.89
C ALA A 101 -1.63 19.44 5.16
N ARG A 102 -2.53 19.74 6.10
CA ARG A 102 -2.86 21.12 6.49
C ARG A 102 -1.74 21.82 7.29
N TRP A 103 -0.83 21.07 7.91
CA TRP A 103 0.32 21.62 8.67
C TRP A 103 1.57 21.77 7.80
N VAL A 104 1.66 21.07 6.67
CA VAL A 104 2.80 21.16 5.74
C VAL A 104 3.03 22.59 5.20
N PRO A 105 1.99 23.38 4.84
CA PRO A 105 2.18 24.78 4.43
C PRO A 105 2.79 25.67 5.52
N ALA A 106 2.58 25.35 6.80
CA ALA A 106 3.14 26.14 7.91
C ALA A 106 4.65 25.91 8.10
N PHE A 107 5.17 24.73 7.73
CA PHE A 107 6.61 24.43 7.76
C PHE A 107 7.35 24.90 6.48
N ALA A 108 6.68 24.88 5.33
CA ALA A 108 7.26 25.32 4.06
C ALA A 108 7.46 26.84 3.98
N ALA A 109 6.70 27.63 4.76
CA ALA A 109 6.83 29.09 4.81
C ALA A 109 8.14 29.59 5.44
N GLY A 110 8.94 28.72 6.07
CA GLY A 110 10.29 29.02 6.56
C GLY A 110 11.42 28.62 5.62
N TRP A 111 11.13 27.90 4.52
CA TRP A 111 12.15 27.47 3.55
C TRP A 111 12.20 28.46 2.39
N SER A 112 13.08 29.46 2.49
CA SER A 112 13.48 30.31 1.37
C SER A 112 14.62 29.61 0.62
N PRO A 113 14.43 29.11 -0.62
CA PRO A 113 15.54 28.77 -1.48
C PRO A 113 16.23 30.09 -1.83
N SER A 114 17.43 30.30 -1.30
CA SER A 114 18.29 31.45 -1.59
C SER A 114 18.21 31.86 -3.06
N ALA A 115 17.88 33.13 -3.29
CA ALA A 115 17.72 33.73 -4.62
C ALA A 115 18.92 33.45 -5.54
N PRO A 116 18.71 33.22 -6.85
CA PRO A 116 19.80 32.96 -7.78
C PRO A 116 20.72 34.18 -7.90
N ASN A 117 22.01 33.93 -7.70
CA ASN A 117 23.11 34.89 -7.83
C ASN A 117 23.11 35.53 -9.23
N ARG A 118 22.71 36.81 -9.32
CA ARG A 118 22.90 37.63 -10.53
C ARG A 118 24.33 38.16 -10.55
N SER A 119 25.27 37.33 -10.99
CA SER A 119 26.60 37.81 -11.40
C SER A 119 27.06 37.09 -12.66
N GLY A 120 27.05 37.83 -13.79
CA GLY A 120 27.83 37.48 -14.98
C GLY A 120 27.02 37.20 -16.23
N ALA A 121 26.75 38.24 -17.02
CA ALA A 121 26.88 38.23 -18.49
C ALA A 121 26.50 39.60 -19.06
N ARG A 122 27.43 40.56 -18.96
CA ARG A 122 27.47 41.71 -19.86
C ARG A 122 28.10 41.23 -21.16
N VAL A 123 27.30 40.72 -22.10
CA VAL A 123 27.77 40.50 -23.47
C VAL A 123 27.65 41.84 -24.19
N ARG A 124 28.82 42.36 -24.59
CA ARG A 124 28.98 43.56 -25.40
C ARG A 124 28.25 43.35 -26.73
N LYS A 125 27.39 44.31 -27.10
CA LYS A 125 27.17 44.65 -28.51
C LYS A 125 28.49 45.22 -28.99
N ASP A 126 29.07 44.65 -30.04
CA ASP A 126 29.90 45.32 -31.05
C ASP A 126 30.19 44.32 -32.17
N ILE A 127 30.19 44.84 -33.41
CA ILE A 127 30.57 44.25 -34.71
C ILE A 127 29.38 43.86 -35.62
N ASP A 128 29.09 44.80 -36.53
CA ASP A 128 28.70 44.70 -37.95
C ASP A 128 27.82 43.54 -38.45
#